data_AF-A0A0R3MQH9-F1
#
_entry.id   AF-A0A0R3MQH9-F1
#
_cell.length_a   1.000
_cell.length_b   1.000
_cell.length_c   1.000
_cell.angle_alpha   90.00
_cell.angle_beta   90.00
_cell.angle_gamma   90.00
#
_symmetry.space_group_name_H-M   'P 1'
#
loop_
_entity.id
_entity.type
_entity.pdbx_description
1 polymer ?
#
loop_
_entity_poly.entity_id
_entity_poly.type
_entity_poly.pdbx_seq_one_letter_code
_entity_poly.pdbx_strand_id
1 'polypeptide(L)'
;MYVVRNSSRALFAALVPLAVVHAALLAMAVLTTQTVPAQAIMPPPDKLVFPYAGRLALDVVLLFAGHSVLRQFKICNRVAYALIGGVMAATSYLLAMRNGLLLFPPPPGSEITAGLLPTAAGMLAGFLYGQFAGLEAIAATPQPAATEIAASPPRVFDGPVRVRSSVGAIAIAVTVPAALSAVLAFMVLALLGPAGPDSIITAALPAQVFLTVLIATTVPSAILLLAVHHIARAFGRSRGGEYAAIGSLVAAGCAVLLTPIISGMIVLLLPAALVNGAIMGALYRRFAGIEPVPLPEVVIATDAQALVGADHPSRRQHGVILSS
;
A
#
# COMPACT_ATOMS: atom_id res chain seq x y z
N MET A 1 -19.16 19.53 7.79
CA MET A 1 -18.95 18.05 7.92
C MET A 1 -18.34 17.57 6.60
N TYR A 2 -17.45 16.58 6.60
CA TYR A 2 -16.70 16.17 5.39
C TYR A 2 -16.98 14.72 5.03
N VAL A 3 -16.89 14.40 3.75
CA VAL A 3 -16.88 13.03 3.22
C VAL A 3 -15.75 12.87 2.21
N VAL A 4 -15.38 11.62 1.91
CA VAL A 4 -14.41 11.35 0.86
C VAL A 4 -15.06 11.58 -0.50
N ARG A 5 -14.37 12.30 -1.39
CA ARG A 5 -14.87 12.67 -2.72
C ARG A 5 -15.00 11.44 -3.63
N ASN A 6 -15.96 11.46 -4.56
CA ASN A 6 -15.99 10.50 -5.65
C ASN A 6 -14.89 10.82 -6.67
N SER A 7 -13.90 9.94 -6.82
CA SER A 7 -12.80 10.13 -7.77
C SER A 7 -12.47 8.83 -8.50
N SER A 8 -12.80 8.78 -9.79
CA SER A 8 -12.47 7.64 -10.66
C SER A 8 -10.94 7.45 -10.79
N ARG A 9 -10.18 8.55 -10.85
CA ARG A 9 -8.71 8.50 -10.87
C ARG A 9 -8.14 7.86 -9.60
N ALA A 10 -8.69 8.21 -8.43
CA ALA A 10 -8.29 7.60 -7.17
C ALA A 10 -8.69 6.11 -7.11
N LEU A 11 -9.85 5.76 -7.67
CA LEU A 11 -10.32 4.37 -7.77
C LEU A 11 -9.35 3.51 -8.59
N PHE A 12 -9.00 3.95 -9.80
CA PHE A 12 -8.05 3.21 -10.63
C PHE A 12 -6.68 3.08 -9.97
N ALA A 13 -6.16 4.16 -9.35
CA ALA A 13 -4.89 4.11 -8.64
C ALA A 13 -4.93 3.14 -7.44
N ALA A 14 -6.05 3.10 -6.72
CA ALA A 14 -6.28 2.22 -5.59
C ALA A 14 -6.38 0.75 -5.97
N LEU A 15 -6.82 0.43 -7.19
CA LEU A 15 -6.96 -0.95 -7.67
C LEU A 15 -5.64 -1.57 -8.12
N VAL A 16 -4.59 -0.78 -8.37
CA VAL A 16 -3.29 -1.27 -8.84
C VAL A 16 -2.72 -2.39 -7.95
N PRO A 17 -2.70 -2.30 -6.60
CA PRO A 17 -2.20 -3.38 -5.76
C PRO A 17 -3.01 -4.68 -5.89
N LEU A 18 -4.34 -4.59 -5.98
CA LEU A 18 -5.19 -5.74 -6.23
C LEU A 18 -4.89 -6.34 -7.61
N ALA A 19 -4.78 -5.53 -8.66
CA ALA A 19 -4.43 -6.00 -9.99
C ALA A 19 -3.08 -6.73 -10.03
N VAL A 20 -2.05 -6.17 -9.40
CA VAL A 20 -0.73 -6.80 -9.31
C VAL A 20 -0.81 -8.13 -8.55
N VAL A 21 -1.50 -8.18 -7.41
CA VAL A 21 -1.65 -9.42 -6.64
C VAL A 21 -2.42 -10.48 -7.42
N HIS A 22 -3.50 -10.11 -8.11
CA HIS A 22 -4.24 -11.04 -8.95
C HIS A 22 -3.42 -11.54 -10.13
N ALA A 23 -2.65 -10.68 -10.78
CA ALA A 23 -1.76 -11.05 -11.87
C ALA A 23 -0.65 -12.00 -11.39
N ALA A 24 -0.06 -11.71 -10.22
CA ALA A 24 0.92 -12.59 -9.59
C ALA A 24 0.30 -13.95 -9.28
N LEU A 25 -0.83 -14.00 -8.57
CA LEU A 25 -1.52 -15.26 -8.26
C LEU A 25 -1.89 -16.06 -9.52
N LEU A 26 -2.32 -15.39 -10.59
CA LEU A 26 -2.61 -16.03 -11.87
C LEU A 26 -1.34 -16.59 -12.52
N ALA A 27 -0.26 -15.82 -12.58
CA ALA A 27 1.02 -16.27 -13.14
C ALA A 27 1.58 -17.48 -12.37
N MET A 28 1.49 -17.45 -11.05
CA MET A 28 1.86 -18.55 -10.17
C MET A 28 1.05 -19.81 -10.49
N ALA A 29 -0.27 -19.65 -10.61
CA ALA A 29 -1.19 -20.73 -10.92
C ALA A 29 -0.92 -21.34 -12.31
N VAL A 30 -0.53 -20.52 -13.30
CA VAL A 30 -0.09 -21.00 -14.63
C VAL A 30 1.24 -21.73 -14.53
N LEU A 31 2.24 -21.18 -13.82
CA LEU A 31 3.54 -21.83 -13.66
C LEU A 31 3.40 -23.23 -13.02
N THR A 32 2.52 -23.39 -12.04
CA THR A 32 2.26 -24.70 -11.42
C THR A 32 1.68 -25.73 -12.37
N THR A 33 1.00 -25.32 -13.45
CA THR A 33 0.51 -26.29 -14.46
C THR A 33 1.62 -26.85 -15.33
N GLN A 34 2.70 -26.08 -15.53
CA GLN A 34 3.83 -26.51 -16.35
C GLN A 34 4.73 -27.51 -15.62
N THR A 35 4.64 -27.59 -14.30
CA THR A 35 5.42 -28.54 -13.49
C THR A 35 4.71 -29.89 -13.31
N VAL A 36 3.46 -30.04 -13.78
CA VAL A 36 2.68 -31.29 -13.69
C VAL A 36 2.56 -31.94 -15.08
N PRO A 37 3.20 -33.10 -15.33
CA PRO A 37 3.28 -33.72 -16.66
C PRO A 37 1.92 -34.01 -17.31
N ALA A 38 0.90 -34.35 -16.51
CA ALA A 38 -0.46 -34.65 -16.98
C ALA A 38 -1.29 -33.40 -17.33
N GLN A 39 -0.81 -32.20 -17.00
CA GLN A 39 -1.52 -30.92 -17.18
C GLN A 39 -0.69 -29.89 -17.96
N ALA A 40 0.38 -30.32 -18.64
CA ALA A 40 1.31 -29.47 -19.40
C ALA A 40 0.68 -28.72 -20.60
N ILE A 41 -0.63 -28.85 -20.82
CA ILE A 41 -1.35 -28.09 -21.83
C ILE A 41 -1.64 -26.70 -21.25
N MET A 42 -0.89 -25.70 -21.74
CA MET A 42 -1.11 -24.29 -21.41
C MET A 42 -2.60 -23.92 -21.62
N PRO A 43 -3.27 -23.30 -20.62
CA PRO A 43 -4.62 -22.82 -20.80
C PRO A 43 -4.67 -21.81 -21.97
N PRO A 44 -5.70 -21.86 -22.83
CA PRO A 44 -5.86 -20.85 -23.88
C PRO A 44 -5.99 -19.44 -23.26
N PRO A 45 -5.51 -18.39 -23.94
CA PRO A 45 -5.49 -17.03 -23.41
C PRO A 45 -6.82 -16.56 -22.82
N ASP A 46 -7.93 -16.90 -23.47
CA ASP A 46 -9.28 -16.53 -23.01
C ASP A 46 -9.60 -17.07 -21.61
N LYS A 47 -9.16 -18.29 -21.30
CA LYS A 47 -9.32 -18.90 -19.96
C LYS A 47 -8.45 -18.24 -18.89
N LEU A 48 -7.47 -17.41 -19.27
CA LEU A 48 -6.68 -16.59 -18.35
C LEU A 48 -7.28 -15.19 -18.21
N VAL A 49 -7.66 -14.58 -19.34
CA VAL A 49 -8.13 -13.19 -19.39
C VAL A 49 -9.51 -13.04 -18.76
N PHE A 50 -10.47 -13.93 -19.06
CA PHE A 50 -11.84 -13.79 -18.54
C PHE A 50 -11.92 -13.89 -17.01
N PRO A 51 -11.32 -14.89 -16.33
CA PRO A 51 -11.35 -14.97 -14.87
C PRO A 51 -10.61 -13.79 -14.21
N TYR A 52 -9.48 -13.36 -14.78
CA TYR A 52 -8.74 -12.20 -14.28
C TYR A 52 -9.55 -10.91 -14.38
N ALA A 53 -10.10 -10.62 -15.56
CA ALA A 53 -10.92 -9.43 -15.79
C ALA A 53 -12.20 -9.47 -14.94
N GLY A 54 -12.85 -10.63 -14.84
CA GLY A 54 -14.04 -10.82 -14.01
C GLY A 54 -13.75 -10.56 -12.54
N ARG A 55 -12.60 -11.02 -12.03
CA ARG A 55 -12.19 -10.78 -10.65
C ARG A 55 -11.89 -9.30 -10.38
N LEU A 56 -11.20 -8.61 -11.29
CA LEU A 56 -10.98 -7.17 -11.17
C LEU A 56 -12.27 -6.37 -11.23
N ALA A 57 -13.20 -6.74 -12.11
CA ALA A 57 -14.51 -6.10 -12.18
C ALA A 57 -15.27 -6.24 -10.85
N LEU A 58 -15.19 -7.41 -10.23
CA LEU A 58 -15.80 -7.68 -8.94
C LEU A 58 -15.18 -6.81 -7.83
N ASP A 59 -13.85 -6.71 -7.78
CA ASP A 59 -13.15 -5.82 -6.85
C ASP A 59 -13.55 -4.35 -7.02
N VAL A 60 -13.67 -3.87 -8.26
CA VAL A 60 -14.11 -2.50 -8.57
C VAL A 60 -15.50 -2.24 -8.00
N VAL A 61 -16.45 -3.14 -8.29
CA VAL A 61 -17.85 -3.02 -7.85
C VAL A 61 -17.93 -3.02 -6.32
N LEU A 62 -17.25 -3.97 -5.67
CA LEU A 62 -17.26 -4.07 -4.21
C LEU A 62 -16.56 -2.89 -3.54
N LEU A 63 -15.40 -2.45 -4.03
CA LEU A 63 -14.71 -1.29 -3.47
C LEU A 63 -15.55 0.00 -3.61
N PHE A 64 -16.22 0.17 -4.75
CA PHE A 64 -17.14 1.29 -4.97
C PHE A 64 -18.38 1.23 -4.07
N ALA A 65 -18.95 0.03 -3.87
CA ALA A 65 -20.04 -0.18 -2.93
C ALA A 65 -19.61 0.13 -1.48
N GLY A 66 -18.44 -0.35 -1.05
CA GLY A 66 -17.86 -0.06 0.26
C GLY A 66 -17.63 1.43 0.48
N HIS A 67 -17.09 2.14 -0.52
CA HIS A 67 -16.97 3.60 -0.51
C HIS A 67 -18.32 4.29 -0.34
N SER A 68 -19.34 3.86 -1.10
CA SER A 68 -20.69 4.42 -1.02
C SER A 68 -21.29 4.27 0.37
N VAL A 69 -21.10 3.11 1.01
CA VAL A 69 -21.54 2.84 2.40
C VAL A 69 -20.80 3.76 3.38
N LEU A 70 -19.47 3.84 3.32
CA LEU A 70 -18.70 4.73 4.21
C LEU A 70 -19.10 6.20 4.04
N ARG A 71 -19.41 6.64 2.81
CA ARG A 71 -19.87 7.99 2.52
C ARG A 71 -21.27 8.25 3.09
N GLN A 72 -22.19 7.29 3.04
CA GLN A 72 -23.52 7.39 3.67
C GLN A 72 -23.41 7.58 5.19
N PHE A 73 -22.53 6.82 5.85
CA PHE A 73 -22.25 6.97 7.28
C PHE A 73 -21.32 8.13 7.62
N LYS A 74 -20.90 8.91 6.62
CA LYS A 74 -20.01 10.08 6.77
C LYS A 74 -18.68 9.74 7.46
N ILE A 75 -18.17 8.53 7.24
CA ILE A 75 -16.90 8.05 7.76
C ILE A 75 -15.79 8.43 6.78
N CYS A 76 -14.83 9.24 7.22
CA CYS A 76 -13.71 9.72 6.41
C CYS A 76 -12.33 9.20 6.87
N ASN A 77 -12.29 8.30 7.85
CA ASN A 77 -11.04 7.77 8.38
C ASN A 77 -10.40 6.76 7.41
N ARG A 78 -9.11 6.93 7.10
CA ARG A 78 -8.33 6.02 6.24
C ARG A 78 -8.29 4.59 6.75
N VAL A 79 -8.32 4.37 8.07
CA VAL A 79 -8.37 3.02 8.65
C VAL A 79 -9.70 2.34 8.31
N ALA A 80 -10.81 3.06 8.36
CA ALA A 80 -12.11 2.51 7.95
C ALA A 80 -12.12 2.15 6.46
N TYR A 81 -11.50 2.98 5.63
CA TYR A 81 -11.29 2.67 4.21
C TYR A 81 -10.39 1.44 4.00
N ALA A 82 -9.34 1.27 4.81
CA ALA A 82 -8.53 0.06 4.76
C ALA A 82 -9.34 -1.18 5.14
N LEU A 83 -10.09 -1.12 6.24
CA LEU A 83 -10.90 -2.25 6.69
C LEU A 83 -11.98 -2.62 5.67
N ILE A 84 -12.71 -1.64 5.11
CA ILE A 84 -13.70 -1.94 4.08
C ILE A 84 -13.05 -2.56 2.85
N GLY A 85 -11.87 -2.06 2.42
CA GLY A 85 -11.14 -2.63 1.30
C GLY A 85 -10.75 -4.09 1.54
N GLY A 86 -10.34 -4.43 2.77
CA GLY A 86 -10.06 -5.82 3.16
C GLY A 86 -11.30 -6.70 3.10
N VAL A 87 -12.41 -6.26 3.70
CA VAL A 87 -13.69 -7.00 3.68
C VAL A 87 -14.18 -7.20 2.25
N MET A 88 -14.06 -6.18 1.39
CA MET A 88 -14.44 -6.26 -0.01
C MET A 88 -13.58 -7.26 -0.78
N ALA A 89 -12.25 -7.25 -0.60
CA ALA A 89 -11.40 -8.23 -1.28
C ALA A 89 -11.58 -9.67 -0.75
N ALA A 90 -11.84 -9.84 0.55
CA ALA A 90 -12.19 -11.15 1.11
C ALA A 90 -13.52 -11.66 0.51
N THR A 91 -14.52 -10.80 0.42
CA THR A 91 -15.82 -11.12 -0.19
C THR A 91 -15.66 -11.42 -1.68
N SER A 92 -14.83 -10.64 -2.38
CA SER A 92 -14.48 -10.85 -3.78
C SER A 92 -13.87 -12.21 -4.01
N TYR A 93 -12.90 -12.59 -3.18
CA TYR A 93 -12.26 -13.89 -3.22
C TYR A 93 -13.25 -15.05 -3.01
N LEU A 94 -14.14 -14.95 -2.02
CA LEU A 94 -15.16 -15.96 -1.76
C LEU A 94 -16.14 -16.11 -2.94
N LEU A 95 -16.57 -14.98 -3.52
CA LEU A 95 -17.42 -14.99 -4.71
C LEU A 95 -16.68 -15.55 -5.92
N ALA A 96 -15.40 -15.22 -6.10
CA ALA A 96 -14.59 -15.75 -7.18
C ALA A 96 -14.44 -17.28 -7.07
N MET A 97 -14.18 -17.79 -5.87
CA MET A 97 -14.10 -19.22 -5.59
C MET A 97 -15.44 -19.92 -5.87
N ARG A 98 -16.55 -19.35 -5.41
CA ARG A 98 -17.90 -19.93 -5.60
C ARG A 98 -18.36 -19.96 -7.06
N ASN A 99 -17.96 -18.96 -7.85
CA ASN A 99 -18.41 -18.81 -9.24
C ASN A 99 -17.38 -19.30 -10.27
N GLY A 100 -16.31 -19.98 -9.85
CA GLY A 100 -15.29 -20.50 -10.77
C GLY A 100 -14.47 -19.42 -11.48
N LEU A 101 -14.28 -18.26 -10.86
CA LEU A 101 -13.42 -17.18 -11.37
C LEU A 101 -11.94 -17.33 -10.95
N LEU A 102 -11.61 -18.42 -10.26
CA LEU A 102 -10.22 -18.82 -10.01
C LEU A 102 -9.79 -19.78 -11.10
N LEU A 103 -8.61 -19.57 -11.69
CA LEU A 103 -8.07 -20.47 -12.72
C LEU A 103 -7.93 -21.91 -12.18
N PHE A 104 -7.47 -22.04 -10.93
CA PHE A 104 -7.47 -23.29 -10.19
C PHE A 104 -8.05 -23.03 -8.80
N PRO A 105 -8.94 -23.91 -8.31
CA PRO A 105 -9.39 -23.84 -6.94
C PRO A 105 -8.19 -24.09 -6.01
N PRO A 106 -8.12 -23.39 -4.86
CA PRO A 106 -7.13 -23.70 -3.83
C PRO A 106 -7.28 -25.15 -3.37
N PRO A 107 -6.18 -25.85 -3.03
CA PRO A 107 -6.24 -27.18 -2.43
C PRO A 107 -7.12 -27.20 -1.17
N PRO A 108 -7.83 -28.31 -0.89
CA PRO A 108 -8.61 -28.44 0.34
C PRO A 108 -7.79 -28.10 1.58
N GLY A 109 -8.32 -27.25 2.45
CA GLY A 109 -7.66 -26.79 3.68
C GLY A 109 -6.75 -25.57 3.51
N SER A 110 -6.62 -25.00 2.31
CA SER A 110 -5.85 -23.77 2.03
C SER A 110 -6.72 -22.59 1.59
N GLU A 111 -8.05 -22.74 1.62
CA GLU A 111 -8.99 -21.74 1.13
C GLU A 111 -8.87 -20.41 1.89
N ILE A 112 -8.71 -20.48 3.21
CA ILE A 112 -8.58 -19.28 4.07
C ILE A 112 -7.22 -18.62 3.84
N THR A 113 -6.15 -19.39 3.82
CA THR A 113 -4.78 -18.88 3.70
C THR A 113 -4.54 -18.26 2.32
N ALA A 114 -5.09 -18.85 1.26
CA ALA A 114 -5.06 -18.28 -0.09
C ALA A 114 -5.85 -16.95 -0.20
N GLY A 115 -6.86 -16.75 0.65
CA GLY A 115 -7.63 -15.52 0.73
C GLY A 115 -6.93 -14.36 1.48
N LEU A 116 -5.91 -14.64 2.29
CA LEU A 116 -5.21 -13.61 3.08
C LEU A 116 -4.52 -12.55 2.21
N LEU A 117 -3.84 -12.99 1.16
CA LEU A 117 -3.08 -12.08 0.30
C LEU A 117 -3.98 -11.12 -0.49
N PRO A 118 -5.06 -11.57 -1.18
CA PRO A 118 -6.06 -10.66 -1.75
C PRO A 118 -6.68 -9.74 -0.71
N THR A 119 -6.96 -10.24 0.49
CA THR A 119 -7.54 -9.43 1.59
C THR A 119 -6.60 -8.29 1.99
N ALA A 120 -5.31 -8.57 2.20
CA ALA A 120 -4.31 -7.55 2.50
C ALA A 120 -4.14 -6.54 1.36
N ALA A 121 -4.16 -7.00 0.11
CA ALA A 121 -4.15 -6.14 -1.07
C ALA A 121 -5.40 -5.24 -1.13
N GLY A 122 -6.55 -5.77 -0.73
CA GLY A 122 -7.79 -5.01 -0.58
C GLY A 122 -7.70 -3.95 0.49
N MET A 123 -7.10 -4.27 1.64
CA MET A 123 -6.88 -3.28 2.70
C MET A 123 -6.00 -2.12 2.22
N LEU A 124 -4.94 -2.46 1.48
CA LEU A 124 -4.08 -1.47 0.85
C LEU A 124 -4.85 -0.63 -0.17
N ALA A 125 -5.64 -1.26 -1.04
CA ALA A 125 -6.46 -0.58 -2.03
C ALA A 125 -7.44 0.41 -1.39
N GLY A 126 -8.20 -0.03 -0.39
CA GLY A 126 -9.12 0.82 0.34
C GLY A 126 -8.42 2.01 0.99
N PHE A 127 -7.30 1.78 1.69
CA PHE A 127 -6.49 2.85 2.26
C PHE A 127 -6.04 3.88 1.21
N LEU A 128 -5.50 3.40 0.08
CA LEU A 128 -5.03 4.26 -1.01
C LEU A 128 -6.17 5.08 -1.61
N TYR A 129 -7.35 4.48 -1.76
CA TYR A 129 -8.53 5.21 -2.23
C TYR A 129 -8.89 6.35 -1.28
N GLY A 130 -9.03 6.07 0.02
CA GLY A 130 -9.32 7.09 1.03
C GLY A 130 -8.25 8.19 1.11
N GLN A 131 -7.01 7.89 0.71
CA GLN A 131 -5.94 8.87 0.62
C GLN A 131 -5.98 9.72 -0.66
N PHE A 132 -6.18 9.11 -1.82
CA PHE A 132 -6.08 9.81 -3.12
C PHE A 132 -7.36 10.51 -3.54
N ALA A 133 -8.52 10.05 -3.07
CA ALA A 133 -9.80 10.62 -3.44
C ALA A 133 -9.98 12.05 -2.89
N GLY A 134 -9.36 12.35 -1.74
CA GLY A 134 -9.49 13.65 -1.07
C GLY A 134 -10.84 13.80 -0.35
N LEU A 135 -11.02 14.94 0.31
CA LEU A 135 -12.22 15.25 1.07
C LEU A 135 -13.05 16.33 0.37
N GLU A 136 -14.36 16.22 0.47
CA GLU A 136 -15.32 17.24 0.05
C GLU A 136 -16.18 17.66 1.25
N ALA A 137 -16.52 18.95 1.33
CA ALA A 137 -17.42 19.45 2.34
C ALA A 137 -18.86 19.04 1.98
N ILE A 138 -19.61 18.50 2.94
CA ILE A 138 -21.05 18.37 2.83
C ILE A 138 -21.60 19.81 2.86
N ALA A 139 -22.19 20.26 1.75
CA ALA A 139 -22.86 21.56 1.69
C ALA A 139 -23.85 21.65 2.86
N ALA A 140 -23.65 22.62 3.74
CA ALA A 140 -24.67 23.00 4.70
C ALA A 140 -25.86 23.55 3.89
N THR A 141 -27.07 23.25 4.33
CA THR A 141 -28.33 23.79 3.80
C THR A 141 -28.17 25.30 3.53
N PRO A 142 -28.70 25.85 2.41
CA PRO A 142 -28.46 27.25 2.06
C PRO A 142 -28.92 28.16 3.20
N GLN A 143 -27.97 28.75 3.91
CA GLN A 143 -28.24 29.83 4.84
C GLN A 143 -28.49 31.08 3.97
N PRO A 144 -29.59 31.82 4.18
CA PRO A 144 -29.91 32.96 3.34
C PRO A 144 -28.77 33.97 3.37
N ALA A 145 -28.46 34.50 2.18
CA ALA A 145 -27.26 35.25 1.84
C ALA A 145 -26.85 36.29 2.90
N ALA A 146 -25.80 35.97 3.66
CA ALA A 146 -24.90 36.98 4.18
C ALA A 146 -23.79 37.13 3.14
N THR A 147 -23.77 38.31 2.52
CA THR A 147 -22.75 38.96 1.70
C THR A 147 -21.56 38.08 1.29
N GLU A 148 -21.37 37.88 -0.02
CA GLU A 148 -20.16 37.29 -0.62
C GLU A 148 -18.89 37.97 -0.08
N ILE A 149 -18.34 37.42 1.00
CA ILE A 149 -16.96 37.66 1.38
C ILE A 149 -16.15 36.85 0.37
N ALA A 150 -15.47 37.56 -0.54
CA ALA A 150 -14.55 37.00 -1.52
C ALA A 150 -13.78 35.82 -0.91
N ALA A 151 -13.89 34.65 -1.54
CA ALA A 151 -13.25 33.44 -1.08
C ALA A 151 -11.74 33.70 -0.93
N SER A 152 -11.28 33.86 0.32
CA SER A 152 -9.88 34.14 0.61
C SER A 152 -9.01 33.07 -0.07
N PRO A 153 -7.93 33.46 -0.76
CA PRO A 153 -7.05 32.50 -1.41
C PRO A 153 -6.57 31.44 -0.39
N PRO A 154 -6.33 30.19 -0.84
CA PRO A 154 -5.91 29.12 0.05
C PRO A 154 -4.66 29.54 0.81
N ARG A 155 -4.76 29.58 2.15
CA ARG A 155 -3.68 30.02 3.02
C ARG A 155 -2.56 28.95 3.02
N VAL A 156 -1.38 29.34 2.55
CA VAL A 156 -0.19 28.47 2.43
C VAL A 156 0.69 28.67 3.68
N PHE A 157 1.13 27.57 4.28
CA PHE A 157 2.11 27.59 5.37
C PHE A 157 3.49 27.94 4.82
N ASP A 158 4.08 29.03 5.30
CA ASP A 158 5.44 29.46 4.96
C ASP A 158 6.36 29.25 6.17
N GLY A 159 6.77 28.00 6.39
CA GLY A 159 7.63 27.65 7.51
C GLY A 159 8.36 26.32 7.28
N PRO A 160 9.35 25.99 8.13
CA PRO A 160 10.11 24.76 7.98
C PRO A 160 9.20 23.54 8.19
N VAL A 161 9.32 22.59 7.27
CA VAL A 161 8.53 21.36 7.29
C VAL A 161 9.40 20.12 7.35
N ARG A 162 8.88 19.05 7.95
CA ARG A 162 9.50 17.73 7.98
C ARG A 162 8.51 16.64 7.61
N VAL A 163 9.02 15.46 7.32
CA VAL A 163 8.18 14.29 7.05
C VAL A 163 7.57 13.77 8.35
N ARG A 164 6.27 13.51 8.33
CA ARG A 164 5.53 12.98 9.47
C ARG A 164 5.88 11.52 9.73
N SER A 165 5.93 11.11 10.99
CA SER A 165 5.97 9.68 11.34
C SER A 165 4.56 9.07 11.17
N SER A 166 4.42 8.11 10.26
CA SER A 166 3.13 7.50 9.93
C SER A 166 3.23 5.98 9.87
N VAL A 167 2.58 5.29 10.81
CA VAL A 167 2.53 3.83 10.88
C VAL A 167 1.90 3.22 9.62
N GLY A 168 0.84 3.85 9.10
CA GLY A 168 0.22 3.42 7.83
C GLY A 168 1.18 3.57 6.65
N ALA A 169 1.94 4.66 6.58
CA ALA A 169 2.94 4.83 5.53
C ALA A 169 4.08 3.82 5.64
N ILE A 170 4.48 3.46 6.87
CA ILE A 170 5.45 2.39 7.11
C ILE A 170 4.91 1.08 6.56
N ALA A 171 3.72 0.66 6.99
CA ALA A 171 3.09 -0.59 6.55
C ALA A 171 3.08 -0.71 5.02
N ILE A 172 2.62 0.33 4.32
CA ILE A 172 2.57 0.33 2.85
C ILE A 172 3.97 0.22 2.23
N ALA A 173 4.88 1.06 2.71
CA ALA A 173 6.23 1.16 2.16
C ALA A 173 7.06 -0.12 2.38
N VAL A 174 6.74 -0.92 3.40
CA VAL A 174 7.44 -2.18 3.66
C VAL A 174 6.78 -3.37 2.97
N THR A 175 5.44 -3.38 2.85
CA THR A 175 4.72 -4.50 2.23
C THR A 175 4.93 -4.54 0.73
N VAL A 176 5.05 -3.40 0.04
CA VAL A 176 5.23 -3.39 -1.42
C VAL A 176 6.56 -4.04 -1.85
N PRO A 177 7.74 -3.63 -1.34
CA PRO A 177 9.02 -4.30 -1.65
C PRO A 177 9.06 -5.75 -1.15
N ALA A 178 8.44 -6.06 -0.01
CA ALA A 178 8.33 -7.42 0.51
C ALA A 178 7.54 -8.32 -0.45
N ALA A 179 6.41 -7.84 -0.98
CA ALA A 179 5.62 -8.57 -1.97
C ALA A 179 6.39 -8.77 -3.28
N LEU A 180 7.08 -7.74 -3.78
CA LEU A 180 7.94 -7.86 -4.97
C LEU A 180 9.04 -8.89 -4.76
N SER A 181 9.68 -8.88 -3.59
CA SER A 181 10.73 -9.84 -3.23
C SER A 181 10.18 -11.26 -3.11
N ALA A 182 8.97 -11.43 -2.57
CA ALA A 182 8.30 -12.73 -2.49
C ALA A 182 7.94 -13.28 -3.88
N VAL A 183 7.43 -12.44 -4.79
CA VAL A 183 7.18 -12.82 -6.19
C VAL A 183 8.49 -13.22 -6.87
N LEU A 184 9.56 -12.42 -6.73
CA LEU A 184 10.86 -12.72 -7.33
C LEU A 184 11.47 -14.01 -6.78
N ALA A 185 11.48 -14.18 -5.45
CA ALA A 185 11.99 -15.37 -4.79
C ALA A 185 11.26 -16.63 -5.26
N PHE A 186 9.93 -16.53 -5.43
CA PHE A 186 9.16 -17.64 -5.97
C PHE A 186 9.50 -17.92 -7.45
N MET A 187 9.58 -16.90 -8.31
CA MET A 187 9.96 -17.10 -9.71
C MET A 187 11.33 -17.80 -9.83
N VAL A 188 12.29 -17.41 -9.00
CA VAL A 188 13.61 -18.06 -8.93
C VAL A 188 13.49 -19.51 -8.44
N LEU A 189 12.72 -19.75 -7.38
CA LEU A 189 12.52 -21.10 -6.84
C LEU A 189 11.80 -22.02 -7.85
N ALA A 190 10.82 -21.51 -8.58
CA ALA A 190 10.11 -22.25 -9.62
C ALA A 190 11.02 -22.57 -10.82
N LEU A 191 11.96 -21.68 -11.14
CA LEU A 191 12.92 -21.89 -12.22
C LEU A 191 14.03 -22.89 -11.84
N LEU A 192 14.44 -22.92 -10.57
CA LEU A 192 15.57 -23.72 -10.08
C LEU A 192 15.16 -25.00 -9.33
N GLY A 193 13.88 -25.14 -8.99
CA GLY A 193 13.36 -26.26 -8.19
C GLY A 193 13.16 -27.55 -9.00
N PRO A 194 13.22 -28.72 -8.35
CA PRO A 194 12.99 -29.99 -9.03
C PRO A 194 11.53 -30.11 -9.51
N ALA A 195 11.34 -30.40 -10.80
CA ALA A 195 10.04 -30.71 -11.40
C ALA A 195 9.61 -32.14 -11.01
N GLY A 196 8.96 -32.29 -9.86
CA GLY A 196 8.45 -33.57 -9.36
C GLY A 196 6.94 -33.51 -9.09
N PRO A 197 6.15 -34.52 -9.51
CA PRO A 197 4.68 -34.45 -9.49
C PRO A 197 4.04 -34.78 -8.13
N ASP A 198 4.80 -35.21 -7.12
CA ASP A 198 4.21 -35.81 -5.93
C ASP A 198 4.35 -34.92 -4.69
N SER A 199 3.26 -34.23 -4.33
CA SER A 199 2.73 -34.10 -2.96
C SER A 199 1.78 -32.90 -2.83
N ILE A 200 0.85 -32.98 -1.88
CA ILE A 200 0.08 -31.83 -1.38
C ILE A 200 1.01 -30.69 -0.91
N ILE A 201 2.26 -31.04 -0.57
CA ILE A 201 3.33 -30.11 -0.17
C ILE A 201 3.79 -29.26 -1.36
N THR A 202 3.88 -29.77 -2.59
CA THR A 202 4.23 -28.98 -3.80
C THR A 202 3.13 -27.98 -4.21
N ALA A 203 1.86 -28.24 -3.87
CA ALA A 203 0.75 -27.32 -4.14
C ALA A 203 0.55 -26.24 -3.05
N ALA A 204 0.87 -26.55 -1.79
CA ALA A 204 0.76 -25.61 -0.66
C ALA A 204 2.03 -24.78 -0.43
N LEU A 205 3.20 -25.28 -0.83
CA LEU A 205 4.49 -24.59 -0.74
C LEU A 205 4.49 -23.19 -1.35
N PRO A 206 3.90 -22.92 -2.53
CA PRO A 206 3.92 -21.60 -3.14
C PRO A 206 3.32 -20.51 -2.25
N ALA A 207 2.13 -20.74 -1.69
CA ALA A 207 1.45 -19.78 -0.84
C ALA A 207 2.14 -19.64 0.53
N GLN A 208 2.61 -20.75 1.10
CA GLN A 208 3.32 -20.74 2.39
C GLN A 208 4.71 -20.10 2.30
N VAL A 209 5.48 -20.38 1.25
CA VAL A 209 6.77 -19.74 0.97
C VAL A 209 6.54 -18.27 0.67
N PHE A 210 5.54 -17.92 -0.14
CA PHE A 210 5.21 -16.53 -0.40
C PHE A 210 4.87 -15.77 0.89
N LEU A 211 3.98 -16.31 1.73
CA LEU A 211 3.58 -15.69 2.99
C LEU A 211 4.75 -15.63 3.98
N THR A 212 5.57 -16.69 4.06
CA THR A 212 6.77 -16.74 4.88
C THR A 212 7.76 -15.67 4.44
N VAL A 213 8.07 -15.56 3.15
CA VAL A 213 8.98 -14.53 2.61
C VAL A 213 8.38 -13.14 2.85
N LEU A 214 7.08 -12.95 2.63
CA LEU A 214 6.41 -11.68 2.87
C LEU A 214 6.55 -11.26 4.35
N ILE A 215 6.20 -12.13 5.30
CA ILE A 215 6.28 -11.83 6.74
C ILE A 215 7.73 -11.64 7.18
N ALA A 216 8.62 -12.57 6.80
CA ALA A 216 10.03 -12.54 7.17
C ALA A 216 10.76 -11.31 6.63
N THR A 217 10.32 -10.74 5.50
CA THR A 217 10.90 -9.51 4.94
C THR A 217 10.20 -8.24 5.42
N THR A 218 8.91 -8.29 5.78
CA THR A 218 8.14 -7.11 6.21
C THR A 218 8.68 -6.51 7.51
N VAL A 219 8.95 -7.35 8.53
CA VAL A 219 9.43 -6.87 9.84
C VAL A 219 10.82 -6.22 9.75
N PRO A 220 11.85 -6.86 9.15
CA PRO A 220 13.13 -6.20 8.94
C PRO A 220 13.03 -4.94 8.08
N SER A 221 12.19 -4.95 7.04
CA SER A 221 11.97 -3.77 6.20
C SER A 221 11.39 -2.60 6.99
N ALA A 222 10.52 -2.84 7.96
CA ALA A 222 10.00 -1.80 8.84
C ALA A 222 11.10 -1.17 9.71
N ILE A 223 12.00 -1.98 10.24
CA ILE A 223 13.17 -1.49 11.00
C ILE A 223 14.07 -0.63 10.10
N LEU A 224 14.37 -1.12 8.89
CA LEU A 224 15.17 -0.36 7.91
C LEU A 224 14.49 0.95 7.52
N LEU A 225 13.18 0.95 7.30
CA LEU A 225 12.46 2.17 6.94
C LEU A 225 12.42 3.18 8.08
N LEU A 226 12.31 2.72 9.33
CA LEU A 226 12.46 3.60 10.49
C LEU A 226 13.85 4.24 10.51
N ALA A 227 14.91 3.47 10.27
CA ALA A 227 16.27 4.02 10.15
C ALA A 227 16.36 5.06 9.02
N VAL A 228 15.83 4.75 7.82
CA VAL A 228 15.76 5.70 6.68
C VAL A 228 15.03 6.98 7.07
N HIS A 229 13.88 6.87 7.75
CA HIS A 229 13.12 8.03 8.21
C HIS A 229 13.92 8.91 9.18
N HIS A 230 14.57 8.30 10.18
CA HIS A 230 15.37 9.03 11.16
C HIS A 230 16.60 9.69 10.53
N ILE A 231 17.31 8.98 9.65
CA ILE A 231 18.45 9.50 8.90
C ILE A 231 18.02 10.69 8.03
N ALA A 232 16.96 10.53 7.23
CA ALA A 232 16.45 11.60 6.39
C ALA A 232 16.02 12.83 7.20
N ARG A 233 15.39 12.61 8.35
CA ARG A 233 14.98 13.68 9.26
C ARG A 233 16.16 14.39 9.93
N ALA A 234 17.21 13.67 10.31
CA ALA A 234 18.43 14.26 10.85
C ALA A 234 19.14 15.16 9.83
N PHE A 235 19.09 14.81 8.54
CA PHE A 235 19.64 15.60 7.45
C PHE A 235 18.70 16.68 6.88
N GLY A 236 17.54 16.91 7.50
CA GLY A 236 16.55 17.88 7.00
C GLY A 236 15.97 17.55 5.62
N ARG A 237 16.06 16.29 5.19
CA ARG A 237 15.61 15.85 3.86
C ARG A 237 14.11 15.63 3.86
N SER A 238 13.46 16.12 2.80
CA SER A 238 12.00 16.13 2.68
C SER A 238 11.52 15.85 1.26
N ARG A 239 12.41 15.61 0.29
CA ARG A 239 12.00 15.26 -1.08
C ARG A 239 11.90 13.75 -1.28
N GLY A 240 11.03 13.32 -2.19
CA GLY A 240 10.84 11.89 -2.54
C GLY A 240 12.14 11.22 -3.01
N GLY A 241 12.88 11.88 -3.91
CA GLY A 241 14.16 11.35 -4.41
C GLY A 241 15.23 11.21 -3.35
N GLU A 242 15.24 12.09 -2.34
CA GLU A 242 16.19 12.01 -1.23
C GLU A 242 15.90 10.80 -0.33
N TYR A 243 14.62 10.57 -0.04
CA TYR A 243 14.20 9.37 0.69
C TYR A 243 14.50 8.09 -0.08
N ALA A 244 14.31 8.08 -1.40
CA ALA A 244 14.67 6.96 -2.25
C ALA A 244 16.18 6.67 -2.18
N ALA A 245 17.02 7.70 -2.33
CA ALA A 245 18.47 7.56 -2.29
C ALA A 245 18.96 7.06 -0.92
N ILE A 246 18.46 7.62 0.18
CA ILE A 246 18.79 7.16 1.55
C ILE A 246 18.32 5.71 1.73
N GLY A 247 17.11 5.38 1.27
CA GLY A 247 16.58 4.02 1.29
C GLY A 247 17.47 3.01 0.57
N SER A 248 17.91 3.33 -0.65
CA SER A 248 18.85 2.50 -1.42
C SER A 248 20.18 2.32 -0.69
N LEU A 249 20.77 3.39 -0.16
CA LEU A 249 22.06 3.32 0.52
C LEU A 249 22.00 2.48 1.79
N VAL A 250 20.95 2.66 2.61
CA VAL A 250 20.74 1.86 3.83
C VAL A 250 20.56 0.39 3.47
N ALA A 251 19.71 0.07 2.49
CA ALA A 251 19.47 -1.31 2.08
C ALA A 251 20.72 -1.97 1.48
N ALA A 252 21.48 -1.25 0.64
CA ALA A 252 22.75 -1.73 0.10
C ALA A 252 23.78 -1.97 1.20
N GLY A 253 23.89 -1.07 2.18
CA GLY A 253 24.75 -1.24 3.35
C GLY A 253 24.41 -2.53 4.11
N CYS A 254 23.13 -2.81 4.33
CA CYS A 254 22.69 -4.06 4.94
C CYS A 254 23.02 -5.29 4.10
N ALA A 255 22.83 -5.24 2.77
CA ALA A 255 23.21 -6.34 1.89
C ALA A 255 24.71 -6.64 1.95
N VAL A 256 25.55 -5.59 1.98
CA VAL A 256 27.01 -5.71 2.13
C VAL A 256 27.39 -6.31 3.48
N LEU A 257 26.73 -5.91 4.58
CA LEU A 257 26.98 -6.46 5.91
C LEU A 257 26.58 -7.94 6.02
N LEU A 258 25.64 -8.41 5.21
CA LEU A 258 25.22 -9.82 5.16
C LEU A 258 26.13 -10.71 4.29
N THR A 259 27.07 -10.12 3.54
CA THR A 259 27.99 -10.86 2.65
C THR A 259 28.72 -12.04 3.31
N PRO A 260 29.21 -11.96 4.56
CA PRO A 260 29.90 -13.08 5.21
C PRO A 260 29.01 -14.31 5.43
N ILE A 261 27.69 -14.12 5.51
CA ILE A 261 26.70 -15.18 5.77
C ILE A 261 26.20 -15.78 4.44
N ILE A 262 26.09 -14.96 3.40
CA ILE A 262 25.45 -15.31 2.12
C ILE A 262 26.46 -15.22 0.97
N SER A 263 27.65 -15.80 1.19
CA SER A 263 28.77 -15.73 0.25
C SER A 263 28.38 -16.25 -1.13
N GLY A 264 28.58 -15.43 -2.17
CA GLY A 264 28.26 -15.76 -3.57
C GLY A 264 26.97 -15.15 -4.14
N MET A 265 26.00 -14.75 -3.29
CA MET A 265 24.73 -14.16 -3.77
C MET A 265 24.76 -12.62 -3.84
N ILE A 266 25.88 -11.99 -3.50
CA ILE A 266 25.99 -10.52 -3.41
C ILE A 266 25.70 -9.82 -4.74
N VAL A 267 26.07 -10.45 -5.86
CA VAL A 267 25.85 -9.90 -7.22
C VAL A 267 24.36 -9.78 -7.55
N LEU A 268 23.52 -10.65 -6.98
CA LEU A 268 22.06 -10.60 -7.14
C LEU A 268 21.40 -9.76 -6.05
N LEU A 269 21.86 -9.90 -4.80
CA LEU A 269 21.27 -9.25 -3.63
C LEU A 269 21.50 -7.73 -3.63
N LEU A 270 22.65 -7.25 -4.09
CA LEU A 270 22.98 -5.83 -4.05
C LEU A 270 22.08 -4.99 -4.98
N PRO A 271 21.87 -5.33 -6.27
CA PRO A 271 20.90 -4.64 -7.12
C PRO A 271 19.47 -4.70 -6.56
N ALA A 272 19.05 -5.87 -6.07
CA ALA A 272 17.72 -6.04 -5.48
C ALA A 272 17.53 -5.15 -4.24
N ALA A 273 18.54 -5.08 -3.36
CA ALA A 273 18.52 -4.24 -2.17
C ALA A 273 18.46 -2.75 -2.53
N LEU A 274 19.26 -2.30 -3.52
CA LEU A 274 19.23 -0.93 -4.01
C LEU A 274 17.84 -0.53 -4.52
N VAL A 275 17.23 -1.37 -5.35
CA VAL A 275 15.90 -1.13 -5.94
C VAL A 275 14.82 -1.16 -4.86
N ASN A 276 14.80 -2.19 -4.01
CA ASN A 276 13.81 -2.30 -2.94
C ASN A 276 13.92 -1.16 -1.92
N GLY A 277 15.15 -0.77 -1.56
CA GLY A 277 15.41 0.40 -0.72
C GLY A 277 14.90 1.70 -1.33
N ALA A 278 15.11 1.90 -2.64
CA ALA A 278 14.60 3.08 -3.36
C ALA A 278 13.08 3.16 -3.29
N ILE A 279 12.42 2.05 -3.62
CA ILE A 279 10.96 1.92 -3.62
C ILE A 279 10.42 2.19 -2.22
N MET A 280 10.99 1.53 -1.20
CA MET A 280 10.60 1.69 0.20
C MET A 280 10.67 3.16 0.65
N GLY A 281 11.81 3.83 0.41
CA GLY A 281 12.01 5.23 0.77
C GLY A 281 11.05 6.17 0.03
N ALA A 282 10.92 6.00 -1.30
CA ALA A 282 10.04 6.82 -2.13
C ALA A 282 8.56 6.69 -1.73
N LEU A 283 8.10 5.45 -1.52
CA LEU A 283 6.72 5.17 -1.11
C LEU A 283 6.45 5.74 0.28
N TYR A 284 7.35 5.50 1.25
CA TYR A 284 7.17 6.06 2.58
C TYR A 284 7.02 7.57 2.52
N ARG A 285 7.89 8.26 1.79
CA ARG A 285 7.81 9.72 1.68
C ARG A 285 6.50 10.19 1.06
N ARG A 286 6.03 9.50 0.02
CA ARG A 286 4.76 9.77 -0.66
C ARG A 286 3.56 9.61 0.27
N PHE A 287 3.60 8.64 1.18
CA PHE A 287 2.46 8.29 2.04
C PHE A 287 2.50 8.94 3.43
N ALA A 288 3.68 9.21 3.96
CA ALA A 288 3.89 9.78 5.29
C ALA A 288 3.33 11.20 5.42
N GLY A 289 3.35 11.96 4.32
CA GLY A 289 2.96 13.36 4.31
C GLY A 289 4.02 14.27 4.94
N ILE A 290 3.65 15.54 5.11
CA ILE A 290 4.52 16.59 5.63
C ILE A 290 3.84 17.20 6.87
N GLU A 291 4.61 17.53 7.89
CA GLU A 291 4.17 18.28 9.06
C GLU A 291 5.11 19.46 9.34
N PRO A 292 4.61 20.55 9.95
CA PRO A 292 5.46 21.62 10.46
C PRO A 292 6.50 21.09 11.45
N VAL A 293 7.71 21.66 11.43
CA VAL A 293 8.71 21.36 12.45
C VAL A 293 8.22 21.90 13.80
N PRO A 294 8.26 21.10 14.89
CA PRO A 294 7.92 21.57 16.23
C PRO A 294 8.92 22.63 16.65
N LEU A 295 8.40 23.70 17.23
CA LEU A 295 9.20 24.82 17.70
C LEU A 295 10.09 24.34 18.86
N PRO A 296 11.42 24.53 18.78
CA PRO A 296 12.35 24.08 19.81
C PRO A 296 12.29 24.92 21.10
N GLU A 297 11.68 26.11 21.07
CA GLU A 297 11.62 27.05 22.20
C GLU A 297 10.24 27.72 22.30
N VAL A 298 9.97 28.36 23.45
CA VAL A 298 8.76 29.16 23.69
C VAL A 298 8.77 30.35 22.73
N VAL A 299 7.99 30.25 21.65
CA VAL A 299 7.79 31.36 20.73
C VAL A 299 6.89 32.39 21.42
N ILE A 300 7.45 33.57 21.69
CA ILE A 300 6.68 34.74 22.12
C ILE A 300 5.92 35.24 20.90
N ALA A 301 4.64 34.87 20.82
CA ALA A 301 3.77 35.40 19.78
C ALA A 301 3.41 36.85 20.10
N THR A 302 3.61 37.73 19.12
CA THR A 302 3.27 39.16 19.23
C THR A 302 1.76 39.39 19.25
N ASP A 303 0.98 38.42 18.75
CA ASP A 303 -0.48 38.42 18.75
C ASP A 303 -1.02 37.08 19.29
N ALA A 304 -1.77 37.15 20.38
CA ALA A 304 -2.39 35.99 21.03
C ALA A 304 -3.54 35.39 20.22
N GLN A 305 -4.15 36.15 19.29
CA GLN A 305 -5.25 35.64 18.45
C GLN A 305 -4.75 34.79 17.27
N ALA A 306 -3.47 34.91 16.92
CA ALA A 306 -2.81 34.03 15.96
C ALA A 306 -2.43 32.66 16.56
N LEU A 307 -2.48 32.52 17.90
CA LEU A 307 -2.16 31.28 18.58
C LEU A 307 -3.34 30.30 18.53
N VAL A 308 -3.09 29.17 17.88
CA VAL A 308 -4.06 28.09 17.79
C VAL A 308 -3.69 26.99 18.79
N GLY A 309 -4.61 26.71 19.73
CA GLY A 309 -4.43 25.71 20.79
C GLY A 309 -4.05 24.32 20.28
N ALA A 310 -3.38 23.53 21.11
CA ALA A 310 -2.81 22.23 20.73
C ALA A 310 -3.86 21.26 20.13
N ASP A 311 -5.10 21.32 20.62
CA ASP A 311 -6.20 20.44 20.21
C ASP A 311 -7.09 20.99 19.09
N HIS A 312 -6.75 22.14 18.52
CA HIS A 312 -7.64 22.82 17.59
C HIS A 312 -7.87 22.00 16.29
N PRO A 313 -9.12 21.90 15.79
CA PRO A 313 -9.46 21.11 14.62
C PRO A 313 -8.66 21.48 13.37
N SER A 314 -8.25 22.75 13.24
CA SER A 314 -7.41 23.21 12.14
C SER A 314 -5.99 22.63 12.17
N ARG A 315 -5.43 22.24 13.33
CA ARG A 315 -4.19 21.45 13.38
C ARG A 315 -4.41 20.01 12.92
N ARG A 316 -5.61 19.46 13.18
CA ARG A 316 -6.02 18.10 12.74
C ARG A 316 -6.46 18.05 11.28
N GLN A 317 -6.84 19.18 10.70
CA GLN A 317 -7.33 19.36 9.32
C GLN A 317 -6.43 20.26 8.44
N HIS A 318 -5.26 20.66 8.95
CA HIS A 318 -4.27 21.53 8.27
C HIS A 318 -4.77 22.93 7.85
N GLY A 319 -5.68 23.55 8.60
CA GLY A 319 -6.10 24.94 8.40
C GLY A 319 -5.14 25.94 9.07
N VAL A 320 -4.56 26.83 8.26
CA VAL A 320 -3.62 27.89 8.67
C VAL A 320 -4.39 29.20 8.89
N ILE A 321 -4.09 29.91 9.98
CA ILE A 321 -4.60 31.26 10.26
C ILE A 321 -3.46 32.26 9.98
N LEU A 322 -3.74 33.27 9.16
CA LEU A 322 -2.87 34.44 8.98
C LEU A 322 -3.58 35.64 9.59
N SER A 323 -2.90 36.38 10.46
CA SER A 323 -3.25 37.76 10.81
C SER A 323 -2.71 38.66 9.71
N SER A 324 -3.57 39.55 9.21
CA SER A 324 -3.22 40.66 8.32
C SER A 324 -2.37 41.71 9.02
#